data_AF-A0A7S2Z1I3-F1
#
_entry.id   AF-A0A7S2Z1I3-F1
#
_cell.length_a   1.000
_cell.length_b   1.000
_cell.length_c   1.000
_cell.angle_alpha   90.00
_cell.angle_beta   90.00
_cell.angle_gamma   90.00
#
_symmetry.space_group_name_H-M   'P 1'
#
loop_
_entity.id
_entity.type
_entity.pdbx_description
1 polymer ?
#
loop_
_entity_poly.entity_id
_entity_poly.type
_entity_poly.pdbx_seq_one_letter_code
_entity_poly.pdbx_strand_id
1 'polypeptide(L)'
;GGGCDARTVMQLEGGKIYRYSKVVGNEAEDNGAINISFQVGRDDFKRNVLMQLWVQMAERPVFHTLRSVEQIGYIVAAMDYDMHGVKHIYFILQSTTKHPESIDASVETFLVTFAKTLEEMSQADFDDHVKSLIGVKTEKLKSLAQEGKRQWAEIDEGSLEFERQEREVQELKKVSKQDLLNFDRATMGAASATRRKLSVQLVSQKMAAPPAKEGGEDPQSIASLVQIEDRRAFKKELATW
;
A
#
# COMPACT_ATOMS: atom_id res chain seq x y z
N GLY A 1 -28.98 0.58 -23.27
CA GLY A 1 -28.64 0.85 -21.87
C GLY A 1 -27.82 -0.31 -21.35
N GLY A 2 -26.49 -0.18 -21.38
CA GLY A 2 -25.59 -1.11 -20.69
C GLY A 2 -25.39 -0.57 -19.29
N GLY A 3 -25.90 -1.26 -18.28
CA GLY A 3 -25.64 -0.92 -16.90
C GLY A 3 -24.13 -0.89 -16.67
N CYS A 4 -23.64 0.13 -15.96
CA CYS A 4 -22.30 0.13 -15.41
C CYS A 4 -22.10 -1.21 -14.70
N ASP A 5 -21.21 -2.04 -15.26
CA ASP A 5 -20.68 -3.21 -14.57
C ASP A 5 -20.19 -2.71 -13.20
N ALA A 6 -20.70 -3.31 -12.12
CA ALA A 6 -20.38 -2.86 -10.77
C ALA A 6 -18.85 -2.84 -10.65
N ARG A 7 -18.27 -1.70 -10.26
CA ARG A 7 -16.82 -1.54 -10.13
C ARG A 7 -16.36 -2.35 -8.91
N THR A 8 -16.22 -3.67 -9.07
CA THR A 8 -15.85 -4.59 -8.00
C THR A 8 -14.35 -4.78 -7.94
N VAL A 9 -13.80 -4.98 -6.74
CA VAL A 9 -12.38 -5.29 -6.53
C VAL A 9 -12.23 -6.73 -6.06
N MET A 10 -11.25 -7.44 -6.62
CA MET A 10 -10.92 -8.79 -6.17
C MET A 10 -10.49 -8.77 -4.71
N GLN A 11 -11.10 -9.64 -3.91
CA GLN A 11 -10.68 -9.90 -2.55
C GLN A 11 -9.52 -10.90 -2.58
N LEU A 12 -8.30 -10.41 -2.33
CA LEU A 12 -7.14 -11.28 -2.20
C LEU A 12 -7.28 -12.15 -0.94
N GLU A 13 -6.80 -13.38 -1.01
CA GLU A 13 -6.79 -14.27 0.14
C GLU A 13 -5.73 -13.84 1.16
N GLY A 14 -6.05 -14.02 2.45
CA GLY A 14 -5.12 -13.73 3.54
C GLY A 14 -3.98 -14.75 3.58
N GLY A 15 -2.78 -14.30 3.96
CA GLY A 15 -1.58 -15.13 4.01
C GLY A 15 -1.03 -15.49 2.62
N LYS A 16 -1.48 -14.78 1.57
CA LYS A 16 -0.98 -14.98 0.20
C LYS A 16 -0.29 -13.73 -0.34
N ILE A 17 0.74 -13.98 -1.13
CA ILE A 17 1.43 -12.99 -1.94
C ILE A 17 1.16 -13.33 -3.39
N TYR A 18 0.44 -12.47 -4.09
CA TYR A 18 0.23 -12.60 -5.52
C TYR A 18 1.29 -11.81 -6.27
N ARG A 19 1.90 -12.41 -7.29
CA ARG A 19 2.90 -11.76 -8.12
C ARG A 19 2.52 -11.87 -9.59
N TYR A 20 2.43 -10.74 -10.26
CA TYR A 20 2.33 -10.66 -11.72
C TYR A 20 3.58 -9.98 -12.26
N SER A 21 4.33 -10.65 -13.13
CA SER A 21 5.54 -10.09 -13.74
C SER A 21 5.42 -10.10 -15.26
N LYS A 22 5.86 -9.02 -15.90
CA LYS A 22 5.87 -8.90 -17.35
C LYS A 22 7.09 -8.11 -17.83
N VAL A 23 7.77 -8.64 -18.84
CA VAL A 23 8.78 -7.89 -19.60
C VAL A 23 8.07 -6.85 -20.48
N VAL A 24 8.48 -5.59 -20.38
CA VAL A 24 7.90 -4.50 -21.18
C VAL A 24 8.28 -4.63 -22.64
N GLY A 25 7.35 -4.34 -23.55
CA GLY A 25 7.58 -4.48 -24.99
C GLY A 25 8.43 -3.38 -25.62
N ASN A 26 8.59 -2.24 -24.95
CA ASN A 26 9.40 -1.13 -25.44
C ASN A 26 10.89 -1.43 -25.21
N GLU A 27 11.62 -1.75 -26.28
CA GLU A 27 13.07 -2.02 -26.23
C GLU A 27 13.89 -0.81 -25.80
N ALA A 28 13.38 0.42 -26.01
CA ALA A 28 14.07 1.63 -25.59
C ALA A 28 13.93 1.90 -24.09
N GLU A 29 12.96 1.26 -23.41
CA GLU A 29 12.69 1.50 -21.99
C GLU A 29 13.80 0.93 -21.11
N ASP A 30 14.48 1.80 -20.37
CA ASP A 30 15.50 1.42 -19.39
C ASP A 30 14.89 1.10 -18.03
N ASN A 31 13.68 1.58 -17.77
CA ASN A 31 13.06 1.50 -16.45
C ASN A 31 12.32 0.18 -16.24
N GLY A 32 12.62 -0.47 -15.13
CA GLY A 32 11.72 -1.39 -14.47
C GLY A 32 10.85 -0.63 -13.48
N ALA A 33 9.63 -1.10 -13.30
CA ALA A 33 8.68 -0.54 -12.34
C ALA A 33 8.04 -1.65 -11.53
N ILE A 34 7.76 -1.35 -10.27
CA ILE A 34 7.03 -2.24 -9.39
C ILE A 34 5.96 -1.44 -8.66
N ASN A 35 4.77 -2.02 -8.64
CA ASN A 35 3.67 -1.57 -7.81
C ASN A 35 3.37 -2.67 -6.79
N ILE A 36 3.33 -2.31 -5.51
CA ILE A 36 3.00 -3.23 -4.44
C ILE A 36 1.77 -2.71 -3.72
N SER A 37 0.72 -3.51 -3.64
CA SER A 37 -0.49 -3.19 -2.91
C SER A 37 -0.70 -4.15 -1.75
N PHE A 38 -0.97 -3.58 -0.58
CA PHE A 38 -1.45 -4.28 0.60
C PHE A 38 -2.93 -3.98 0.76
N GLN A 39 -3.77 -4.97 0.54
CA GLN A 39 -5.22 -4.79 0.59
C GLN A 39 -5.71 -4.77 2.03
N VAL A 40 -6.10 -3.60 2.50
CA VAL A 40 -6.50 -3.33 3.89
C VAL A 40 -7.94 -3.78 4.15
N GLY A 41 -8.84 -3.51 3.20
CA GLY A 41 -10.23 -3.95 3.24
C GLY A 41 -11.22 -2.90 2.76
N ARG A 42 -12.51 -3.19 2.90
CA ARG A 42 -13.59 -2.22 2.66
C ARG A 42 -13.50 -1.06 3.67
N ASP A 43 -14.11 0.04 3.27
CA ASP A 43 -14.21 1.27 4.06
C ASP A 43 -14.63 1.00 5.53
N ASP A 44 -13.77 1.40 6.47
CA ASP A 44 -14.01 1.33 7.91
C ASP A 44 -13.21 2.45 8.58
N PHE A 45 -13.88 3.38 9.26
CA PHE A 45 -13.21 4.61 9.73
C PHE A 45 -12.02 4.34 10.63
N LYS A 46 -12.13 3.40 11.59
CA LYS A 46 -11.02 3.09 12.50
C LYS A 46 -9.82 2.54 11.72
N ARG A 47 -10.04 1.59 10.80
CA ARG A 47 -8.98 1.03 9.96
C ARG A 47 -8.39 2.05 9.00
N ASN A 48 -9.21 2.92 8.42
CA ASN A 48 -8.78 3.97 7.52
C ASN A 48 -7.82 4.94 8.21
N VAL A 49 -8.15 5.38 9.43
CA VAL A 49 -7.29 6.32 10.14
C VAL A 49 -5.99 5.67 10.59
N LEU A 50 -6.00 4.37 10.94
CA LEU A 50 -4.78 3.60 11.21
C LEU A 50 -3.90 3.46 9.97
N MET A 51 -4.50 3.19 8.81
CA MET A 51 -3.83 3.16 7.51
C MET A 51 -3.18 4.51 7.18
N GLN A 52 -3.92 5.60 7.32
CA GLN A 52 -3.43 6.95 7.03
C GLN A 52 -2.32 7.39 8.00
N LEU A 53 -2.43 7.04 9.29
CA LEU A 53 -1.35 7.25 10.26
C LEU A 53 -0.10 6.48 9.86
N TRP A 54 -0.25 5.20 9.49
CA TRP A 54 0.85 4.35 9.04
C TRP A 54 1.55 4.97 7.83
N VAL A 55 0.80 5.39 6.81
CA VAL A 55 1.34 6.02 5.58
C VAL A 55 2.07 7.33 5.91
N GLN A 56 1.45 8.21 6.72
CA GLN A 56 2.07 9.46 7.16
C GLN A 56 3.40 9.23 7.88
N MET A 57 3.47 8.21 8.74
CA MET A 57 4.70 7.86 9.47
C MET A 57 5.73 7.21 8.55
N ALA A 58 5.29 6.42 7.57
CA ALA A 58 6.16 5.69 6.65
C ALA A 58 6.75 6.56 5.53
N GLU A 59 6.12 7.67 5.16
CA GLU A 59 6.52 8.50 4.01
C GLU A 59 8.02 8.87 4.04
N ARG A 60 8.49 9.46 5.15
CA ARG A 60 9.90 9.86 5.30
C ARG A 60 10.86 8.67 5.36
N PRO A 61 10.62 7.63 6.20
CA PRO A 61 11.45 6.41 6.20
C PRO A 61 11.51 5.70 4.84
N VAL A 62 10.39 5.56 4.13
CA VAL A 62 10.34 4.95 2.79
C VAL A 62 11.25 5.72 1.84
N PHE A 63 11.10 7.03 1.77
CA PHE A 63 11.94 7.86 0.93
C PHE A 63 13.42 7.74 1.35
N HIS A 64 13.74 7.91 2.63
CA HIS A 64 15.12 7.81 3.07
C HIS A 64 15.77 6.46 2.74
N THR A 65 15.14 5.35 3.11
CA THR A 65 15.71 4.02 2.94
C THR A 65 15.75 3.61 1.47
N LEU A 66 14.61 3.65 0.77
CA LEU A 66 14.50 3.09 -0.58
C LEU A 66 15.06 4.04 -1.65
N ARG A 67 14.85 5.37 -1.50
CA ARG A 67 15.35 6.36 -2.47
C ARG A 67 16.78 6.78 -2.19
N SER A 68 17.12 7.13 -0.95
CA SER A 68 18.42 7.76 -0.64
C SER A 68 19.51 6.74 -0.32
N VAL A 69 19.24 5.75 0.55
CA VAL A 69 20.24 4.75 0.97
C VAL A 69 20.39 3.66 -0.09
N GLU A 70 19.28 3.04 -0.49
CA GLU A 70 19.29 1.94 -1.45
C GLU A 70 19.34 2.38 -2.91
N GLN A 71 19.13 3.66 -3.18
CA GLN A 71 19.22 4.26 -4.52
C GLN A 71 18.35 3.55 -5.57
N ILE A 72 17.14 3.11 -5.18
CA ILE A 72 16.25 2.33 -6.06
C ILE A 72 15.90 3.11 -7.33
N GLY A 73 15.60 4.39 -7.24
CA GLY A 73 15.39 5.25 -8.41
C GLY A 73 14.54 6.46 -8.05
N TYR A 74 14.24 7.33 -9.00
CA TYR A 74 13.63 8.65 -8.69
C TYR A 74 12.22 8.56 -8.09
N ILE A 75 11.39 7.67 -8.62
CA ILE A 75 10.02 7.48 -8.16
C ILE A 75 10.03 6.41 -7.07
N VAL A 76 9.80 6.83 -5.83
CA VAL A 76 9.64 5.97 -4.65
C VAL A 76 8.60 6.65 -3.77
N ALA A 77 7.45 6.03 -3.62
CA ALA A 77 6.37 6.54 -2.78
C ALA A 77 5.61 5.40 -2.10
N ALA A 78 5.13 5.66 -0.89
CA ALA A 78 4.07 4.89 -0.24
C ALA A 78 2.88 5.83 -0.03
N MET A 79 1.68 5.34 -0.28
CA MET A 79 0.44 6.13 -0.19
C MET A 79 -0.73 5.25 0.22
N ASP A 80 -1.76 5.84 0.81
CA ASP A 80 -3.07 5.22 0.86
C ASP A 80 -3.77 5.36 -0.50
N TYR A 81 -4.53 4.35 -0.87
CA TYR A 81 -5.22 4.30 -2.16
C TYR A 81 -6.60 3.67 -2.01
N ASP A 82 -7.63 4.35 -2.51
CA ASP A 82 -8.97 3.78 -2.67
C ASP A 82 -9.12 3.20 -4.07
N MET A 83 -9.48 1.92 -4.13
CA MET A 83 -9.93 1.28 -5.35
C MET A 83 -11.38 0.87 -5.15
N HIS A 84 -12.33 1.70 -5.60
CA HIS A 84 -13.77 1.41 -5.59
C HIS A 84 -14.31 0.98 -4.21
N GLY A 85 -14.01 1.75 -3.16
CA GLY A 85 -14.45 1.51 -1.79
C GLY A 85 -13.57 0.52 -1.02
N VAL A 86 -12.46 0.10 -1.61
CA VAL A 86 -11.50 -0.83 -1.03
C VAL A 86 -10.17 -0.13 -0.83
N LYS A 87 -9.77 -0.02 0.44
CA LYS A 87 -8.56 0.67 0.85
C LYS A 87 -7.32 -0.21 0.71
N HIS A 88 -6.24 0.40 0.26
CA HIS A 88 -4.93 -0.21 0.06
C HIS A 88 -3.83 0.70 0.61
N ILE A 89 -2.76 0.10 1.09
CA ILE A 89 -1.45 0.77 1.18
C ILE A 89 -0.68 0.39 -0.07
N TYR A 90 -0.23 1.38 -0.82
CA TYR A 90 0.30 1.24 -2.16
C TYR A 90 1.70 1.81 -2.25
N PHE A 91 2.62 1.02 -2.80
CA PHE A 91 3.98 1.45 -3.11
C PHE A 91 4.16 1.54 -4.61
N ILE A 92 4.79 2.62 -5.07
CA ILE A 92 5.17 2.83 -6.47
C ILE A 92 6.67 3.07 -6.50
N LEU A 93 7.40 2.16 -7.14
CA LEU A 93 8.83 2.28 -7.31
C LEU A 93 9.22 2.11 -8.78
N GLN A 94 10.17 2.92 -9.23
CA GLN A 94 10.77 2.83 -10.55
C GLN A 94 12.29 2.84 -10.42
N SER A 95 12.95 1.95 -11.16
CA SER A 95 14.41 1.82 -11.18
C SER A 95 14.92 1.63 -12.59
N THR A 96 16.09 2.17 -12.90
CA THR A 96 16.84 1.84 -14.12
C THR A 96 17.90 0.76 -13.89
N THR A 97 18.19 0.42 -12.63
CA THR A 97 19.36 -0.38 -12.26
C THR A 97 19.01 -1.63 -11.47
N LYS A 98 17.96 -1.60 -10.65
CA LYS A 98 17.53 -2.73 -9.82
C LYS A 98 16.35 -3.47 -10.45
N HIS A 99 16.46 -4.79 -10.46
CA HIS A 99 15.37 -5.66 -10.90
C HIS A 99 14.15 -5.53 -9.96
N PRO A 100 12.90 -5.50 -10.47
CA PRO A 100 11.69 -5.40 -9.65
C PRO A 100 11.59 -6.41 -8.51
N GLU A 101 12.04 -7.64 -8.71
CA GLU A 101 12.06 -8.65 -7.63
C GLU A 101 13.02 -8.29 -6.48
N SER A 102 14.18 -7.70 -6.77
CA SER A 102 15.09 -7.21 -5.73
C SER A 102 14.49 -6.02 -4.97
N ILE A 103 13.75 -5.14 -5.67
CA ILE A 103 13.03 -4.03 -5.05
C ILE A 103 11.91 -4.55 -4.13
N ASP A 104 11.18 -5.59 -4.55
CA ASP A 104 10.15 -6.24 -3.73
C ASP A 104 10.75 -6.73 -2.39
N ALA A 105 11.95 -7.34 -2.43
CA ALA A 105 12.68 -7.79 -1.23
C ALA A 105 13.19 -6.63 -0.36
N SER A 106 13.65 -5.52 -0.96
CA SER A 106 13.99 -4.29 -0.23
C SER A 106 12.79 -3.74 0.52
N VAL A 107 11.59 -3.75 -0.10
CA VAL A 107 10.35 -3.31 0.57
C VAL A 107 10.02 -4.22 1.75
N GLU A 108 10.12 -5.55 1.63
CA GLU A 108 9.93 -6.45 2.77
C GLU A 108 10.91 -6.16 3.92
N THR A 109 12.19 -5.94 3.60
CA THR A 109 13.23 -5.62 4.59
C THR A 109 12.95 -4.28 5.28
N PHE A 110 12.50 -3.28 4.51
CA PHE A 110 12.04 -2.01 5.04
C PHE A 110 10.89 -2.19 6.02
N LEU A 111 9.87 -2.99 5.69
CA LEU A 111 8.71 -3.22 6.56
C LEU A 111 9.12 -3.84 7.91
N VAL A 112 10.03 -4.81 7.92
CA VAL A 112 10.56 -5.40 9.16
C VAL A 112 11.26 -4.35 10.02
N THR A 113 12.04 -3.48 9.40
CA THR A 113 12.76 -2.41 10.10
C THR A 113 11.80 -1.35 10.62
N PHE A 114 10.82 -0.96 9.80
CA PHE A 114 9.84 0.06 10.14
C PHE A 114 8.89 -0.39 11.26
N ALA A 115 8.51 -1.67 11.30
CA ALA A 115 7.76 -2.25 12.42
C ALA A 115 8.48 -2.02 13.76
N LYS A 116 9.79 -2.23 13.82
CA LYS A 116 10.61 -1.94 15.02
C LYS A 116 10.60 -0.45 15.36
N THR A 117 10.72 0.43 14.36
CA THR A 117 10.62 1.88 14.56
C THR A 117 9.27 2.26 15.19
N LEU A 118 8.16 1.66 14.74
CA LEU A 118 6.84 1.89 15.35
C LEU A 118 6.77 1.37 16.79
N GLU A 119 7.38 0.21 17.07
CA GLU A 119 7.43 -0.37 18.42
C GLU A 119 8.23 0.51 19.39
N GLU A 120 9.38 1.05 18.95
CA GLU A 120 10.29 1.86 19.75
C GLU A 120 9.85 3.33 19.91
N MET A 121 8.97 3.83 19.03
CA MET A 121 8.44 5.19 19.07
C MET A 121 7.84 5.55 20.43
N SER A 122 8.08 6.76 20.94
CA SER A 122 7.47 7.16 22.21
C SER A 122 5.97 7.42 22.08
N GLN A 123 5.23 7.39 23.20
CA GLN A 123 3.81 7.77 23.17
C GLN A 123 3.63 9.23 22.74
N ALA A 124 4.55 10.13 23.12
CA ALA A 124 4.51 11.54 22.73
C ALA A 124 4.65 11.73 21.21
N ASP A 125 5.59 11.00 20.57
CA ASP A 125 5.76 11.06 19.12
C ASP A 125 4.52 10.52 18.38
N PHE A 126 3.91 9.45 18.89
CA PHE A 126 2.64 8.94 18.36
C PHE A 126 1.54 10.00 18.44
N ASP A 127 1.37 10.63 19.61
CA ASP A 127 0.35 11.66 19.84
C ASP A 127 0.57 12.87 18.93
N ASP A 128 1.82 13.26 18.67
CA ASP A 128 2.19 14.32 17.72
C ASP A 128 1.82 13.95 16.27
N HIS A 129 2.03 12.70 15.86
CA HIS A 129 1.58 12.21 14.55
C HIS A 129 0.04 12.21 14.41
N VAL A 130 -0.68 11.82 15.46
CA VAL A 130 -2.15 11.88 15.50
C VAL A 130 -2.62 13.33 15.38
N LYS A 131 -2.03 14.23 16.17
CA LYS A 131 -2.35 15.66 16.14
C LYS A 131 -2.05 16.28 14.77
N SER A 132 -0.94 15.91 14.16
CA SER A 132 -0.57 16.36 12.81
C SER A 132 -1.62 15.94 11.77
N LEU A 133 -2.04 14.66 11.79
CA LEU A 133 -3.04 14.14 10.85
C LEU A 133 -4.43 14.76 11.08
N ILE A 134 -4.82 15.02 12.34
CA ILE A 134 -6.04 15.79 12.65
C ILE A 134 -5.93 17.20 12.05
N GLY A 135 -4.78 17.85 12.18
CA GLY A 135 -4.52 19.17 11.61
C GLY A 135 -4.70 19.20 10.09
N VAL A 136 -4.14 18.21 9.39
CA VAL A 136 -4.30 18.06 7.93
C VAL A 136 -5.76 17.86 7.55
N LYS A 137 -6.49 17.01 8.28
CA LYS A 137 -7.91 16.73 7.99
C LYS A 137 -8.83 17.91 8.24
N THR A 138 -8.54 18.70 9.28
CA THR A 138 -9.35 19.86 9.68
C THR A 138 -8.93 21.16 8.98
N GLU A 139 -7.93 21.11 8.09
CA GLU A 139 -7.53 22.27 7.31
C GLU A 139 -8.71 22.77 6.46
N LYS A 140 -9.00 24.07 6.60
CA LYS A 140 -10.07 24.71 5.82
C LYS A 140 -9.72 24.66 4.34
N LEU A 141 -10.70 24.23 3.55
CA LEU A 141 -10.60 24.29 2.11
C LEU A 141 -10.49 25.74 1.64
N LYS A 142 -9.52 25.98 0.76
CA LYS A 142 -9.13 27.32 0.28
C LYS A 142 -9.93 27.75 -0.94
N SER A 143 -10.72 26.86 -1.55
CA SER A 143 -11.57 27.18 -2.70
C SER A 143 -12.75 26.22 -2.87
N LEU A 144 -13.80 26.69 -3.55
CA LEU A 144 -14.94 25.87 -3.99
C LEU A 144 -14.51 24.69 -4.84
N ALA A 145 -13.44 24.81 -5.63
CA ALA A 145 -12.92 23.71 -6.44
C ALA A 145 -12.34 22.59 -5.57
N GLN A 146 -11.66 22.93 -4.46
CA GLN A 146 -11.17 21.92 -3.51
C GLN A 146 -12.33 21.23 -2.79
N GLU A 147 -13.38 21.99 -2.44
CA GLU A 147 -14.60 21.45 -1.83
C GLU A 147 -15.36 20.54 -2.79
N GLY A 148 -15.61 21.01 -4.00
CA GLY A 148 -16.23 20.22 -5.06
C GLY A 148 -15.46 18.94 -5.33
N LYS A 149 -14.11 18.99 -5.43
CA LYS A 149 -13.29 17.79 -5.62
C LYS A 149 -13.45 16.79 -4.48
N ARG A 150 -13.49 17.25 -3.23
CA ARG A 150 -13.66 16.38 -2.05
C ARG A 150 -15.03 15.70 -2.07
N GLN A 151 -16.10 16.47 -2.27
CA GLN A 151 -17.46 15.92 -2.33
C GLN A 151 -17.65 14.98 -3.53
N TRP A 152 -17.02 15.30 -4.66
CA TRP A 152 -17.11 14.48 -5.87
C TRP A 152 -16.39 13.13 -5.73
N ALA A 153 -15.33 13.06 -4.93
CA ALA A 153 -14.65 11.79 -4.65
C ALA A 153 -15.61 10.77 -4.01
N GLU A 154 -16.41 11.19 -3.02
CA GLU A 154 -17.42 10.31 -2.39
C GLU A 154 -18.50 9.83 -3.37
N ILE A 155 -18.79 10.62 -4.41
CA ILE A 155 -19.76 10.26 -5.47
C ILE A 155 -19.14 9.26 -6.44
N ASP A 156 -17.92 9.51 -6.93
CA ASP A 156 -17.24 8.64 -7.91
C ASP A 156 -16.82 7.29 -7.30
N GLU A 157 -16.45 7.30 -6.02
CA GLU A 157 -16.14 6.09 -5.24
C GLU A 157 -17.41 5.35 -4.78
N GLY A 158 -18.56 6.03 -4.74
CA GLY A 158 -19.86 5.44 -4.37
C GLY A 158 -20.08 5.27 -2.85
N SER A 159 -19.18 5.80 -2.02
CA SER A 159 -19.30 5.80 -0.55
C SER A 159 -20.38 6.76 -0.04
N LEU A 160 -20.56 7.89 -0.72
CA LEU A 160 -21.50 8.96 -0.34
C LEU A 160 -21.32 9.46 1.11
N GLU A 161 -20.11 9.36 1.66
CA GLU A 161 -19.79 9.74 3.04
C GLU A 161 -19.26 11.17 3.08
N PHE A 162 -20.17 12.12 2.95
CA PHE A 162 -19.82 13.53 2.86
C PHE A 162 -19.28 14.12 4.18
N GLU A 163 -19.49 13.44 5.32
CA GLU A 163 -18.98 13.80 6.65
C GLU A 163 -17.73 12.98 7.03
N ARG A 164 -17.04 12.37 6.04
CA ARG A 164 -15.90 11.49 6.26
C ARG A 164 -14.85 12.12 7.17
N GLN A 165 -14.53 13.38 6.96
CA GLN A 165 -13.48 14.04 7.71
C GLN A 165 -13.81 14.17 9.18
N GLU A 166 -15.04 14.57 9.50
CA GLU A 166 -15.52 14.68 10.87
C GLU A 166 -15.46 13.32 11.56
N ARG A 167 -15.92 12.26 10.89
CA ARG A 167 -15.92 10.88 11.41
C ARG A 167 -14.51 10.35 11.62
N GLU A 168 -13.62 10.50 10.64
CA GLU A 168 -12.22 10.11 10.76
C GLU A 168 -11.49 10.90 11.85
N VAL A 169 -11.78 12.19 12.03
CA VAL A 169 -11.23 12.98 13.14
C VAL A 169 -11.72 12.47 14.50
N GLN A 170 -12.98 12.03 14.61
CA GLN A 170 -13.45 11.41 15.85
C GLN A 170 -12.77 10.06 16.12
N GLU A 171 -12.51 9.26 15.10
CA GLU A 171 -11.79 8.00 15.26
C GLU A 171 -10.30 8.23 15.59
N LEU A 172 -9.65 9.23 14.97
CA LEU A 172 -8.27 9.60 15.29
C LEU A 172 -8.06 9.96 16.76
N LYS A 173 -9.06 10.55 17.41
CA LYS A 173 -8.99 10.86 18.85
C LYS A 173 -9.09 9.64 19.76
N LYS A 174 -9.50 8.48 19.23
CA LYS A 174 -9.74 7.24 19.99
C LYS A 174 -8.65 6.19 19.77
N VAL A 175 -7.94 6.22 18.65
CA VAL A 175 -6.92 5.22 18.33
C VAL A 175 -5.70 5.36 19.26
N SER A 176 -5.13 4.21 19.60
CA SER A 176 -3.93 4.12 20.43
C SER A 176 -2.71 3.66 19.61
N LYS A 177 -1.51 3.85 20.16
CA LYS A 177 -0.28 3.27 19.59
C LYS A 177 -0.41 1.75 19.42
N GLN A 178 -1.05 1.06 20.37
CA GLN A 178 -1.25 -0.38 20.28
C GLN A 178 -2.17 -0.78 19.12
N ASP A 179 -3.20 0.02 18.81
CA ASP A 179 -4.04 -0.21 17.63
C ASP A 179 -3.21 -0.12 16.34
N LEU A 180 -2.29 0.84 16.24
CA LEU A 180 -1.38 0.98 15.10
C LEU A 180 -0.42 -0.21 14.97
N LEU A 181 0.17 -0.66 16.07
CA LEU A 181 1.06 -1.84 16.06
C LEU A 181 0.31 -3.13 15.66
N ASN A 182 -0.93 -3.28 16.14
CA ASN A 182 -1.77 -4.41 15.75
C ASN A 182 -2.15 -4.34 14.26
N PHE A 183 -2.46 -3.15 13.76
CA PHE A 183 -2.74 -2.90 12.35
C PHE A 183 -1.54 -3.22 11.46
N ASP A 184 -0.34 -2.73 11.81
CA ASP A 184 0.90 -3.00 11.11
C ASP A 184 1.20 -4.51 11.07
N ARG A 185 1.16 -5.18 12.21
CA ARG A 185 1.38 -6.63 12.30
C ARG A 185 0.40 -7.42 11.43
N ALA A 186 -0.88 -7.06 11.46
CA ALA A 186 -1.92 -7.77 10.72
C ALA A 186 -1.85 -7.52 9.20
N THR A 187 -1.44 -6.32 8.78
CA THR A 187 -1.49 -5.89 7.38
C THR A 187 -0.15 -6.05 6.66
N MET A 188 0.95 -5.69 7.32
CA MET A 188 2.31 -5.67 6.76
C MET A 188 3.15 -6.87 7.16
N GLY A 189 2.91 -7.45 8.34
CA GLY A 189 3.73 -8.53 8.88
C GLY A 189 3.79 -9.76 7.98
N ALA A 190 5.00 -10.20 7.61
CA ALA A 190 5.19 -11.34 6.71
C ALA A 190 4.59 -12.66 7.21
N ALA A 191 4.54 -12.82 8.53
CA ALA A 191 3.93 -13.97 9.21
C ALA A 191 2.40 -13.82 9.41
N SER A 192 1.76 -12.77 8.90
CA SER A 192 0.34 -12.53 9.15
C SER A 192 -0.57 -13.34 8.21
N ALA A 193 -1.46 -14.13 8.78
CA ALA A 193 -2.48 -14.87 8.04
C ALA A 193 -3.56 -13.96 7.42
N THR A 194 -3.62 -12.68 7.81
CA THR A 194 -4.55 -11.70 7.24
C THR A 194 -3.90 -10.77 6.22
N ARG A 195 -2.58 -10.86 6.04
CA ARG A 195 -1.84 -10.07 5.04
C ARG A 195 -2.30 -10.45 3.64
N ARG A 196 -2.60 -9.44 2.83
CA ARG A 196 -3.06 -9.58 1.44
C ARG A 196 -2.18 -8.73 0.53
N LYS A 197 -1.18 -9.34 -0.11
CA LYS A 197 -0.20 -8.61 -0.94
C LYS A 197 -0.38 -8.94 -2.42
N LEU A 198 -0.33 -7.93 -3.27
CA LEU A 198 -0.14 -8.06 -4.71
C LEU A 198 1.07 -7.25 -5.15
N SER A 199 1.97 -7.87 -5.91
CA SER A 199 3.17 -7.28 -6.50
C SER A 199 3.07 -7.35 -8.03
N VAL A 200 2.99 -6.19 -8.68
CA VAL A 200 2.93 -6.05 -10.14
C VAL A 200 4.28 -5.52 -10.62
N GLN A 201 4.99 -6.33 -11.40
CA GLN A 201 6.37 -6.08 -11.81
C GLN A 201 6.44 -5.91 -13.33
N LEU A 202 6.97 -4.77 -13.76
CA LEU A 202 7.27 -4.46 -15.14
C LEU A 202 8.80 -4.44 -15.29
N VAL A 203 9.33 -5.35 -16.09
CA VAL A 203 10.77 -5.56 -16.22
C VAL A 203 11.24 -4.97 -17.55
N SER A 204 12.21 -4.06 -17.53
CA SER A 204 12.88 -3.61 -18.75
C SER A 204 13.67 -4.76 -19.38
N GLN A 205 13.69 -4.81 -20.71
CA GLN A 205 14.49 -5.78 -21.45
C GLN A 205 16.01 -5.62 -21.24
N LYS A 206 16.43 -4.45 -20.76
CA LYS A 206 17.83 -4.10 -20.50
C LYS A 206 18.28 -4.44 -19.08
N MET A 207 17.36 -4.86 -18.21
CA MET A 207 17.70 -5.23 -16.85
C MET A 207 18.35 -6.61 -16.80
N ALA A 208 19.41 -6.72 -16.00
CA ALA A 208 19.96 -8.02 -15.66
C ALA A 208 18.92 -8.86 -14.91
N ALA A 209 18.98 -10.17 -15.09
CA ALA A 209 18.19 -11.11 -14.29
C ALA A 209 18.42 -10.84 -12.79
N PRO A 210 17.40 -11.06 -11.93
CA PRO A 210 17.60 -10.92 -10.50
C PRO A 210 18.73 -11.89 -10.06
N PRO A 211 19.56 -11.50 -9.08
CA PRO A 211 20.53 -12.43 -8.50
C PRO A 211 19.80 -13.71 -8.09
N ALA A 212 20.41 -14.86 -8.38
CA ALA A 212 19.85 -16.14 -7.97
C ALA A 212 19.58 -16.10 -6.47
N LYS A 213 18.39 -16.54 -6.04
CA LYS A 213 18.06 -16.64 -4.61
C LYS A 213 19.11 -17.53 -3.96
N GLU A 214 20.06 -16.95 -3.22
CA GLU A 214 20.78 -17.71 -2.21
C GLU A 214 19.72 -18.15 -1.20
N GLY A 215 19.56 -19.47 -1.09
CA GLY A 215 18.36 -20.11 -0.58
C GLY A 215 17.93 -19.64 0.82
N GLY A 216 16.63 -19.53 0.96
CA GLY A 216 15.92 -19.35 2.23
C GLY A 216 14.58 -18.70 1.97
N GLU A 217 13.51 -19.50 1.88
CA GLU A 217 12.23 -19.00 2.41
C GLU A 217 12.53 -18.44 3.80
N ASP A 218 12.10 -17.21 4.08
CA ASP A 218 12.18 -16.71 5.45
C ASP A 218 11.48 -17.75 6.34
N PRO A 219 12.17 -18.43 7.25
CA PRO A 219 11.60 -19.50 8.06
C PRO A 219 10.39 -19.04 8.88
N GLN A 220 10.19 -17.73 9.01
CA GLN A 220 9.08 -17.09 9.72
C GLN A 220 7.94 -16.63 8.79
N SER A 221 8.13 -16.62 7.48
CA SER A 221 7.07 -16.28 6.52
C SER A 221 6.13 -17.46 6.31
N ILE A 222 4.90 -17.35 6.79
CA ILE A 222 3.82 -18.30 6.48
C ILE A 222 3.16 -18.01 5.11
N ALA A 223 3.59 -16.94 4.44
CA ALA A 223 2.94 -16.47 3.22
C ALA A 223 3.27 -17.36 2.02
N SER A 224 2.24 -17.82 1.30
CA SER A 224 2.41 -18.57 0.06
C SER A 224 2.48 -17.62 -1.15
N LEU A 225 3.51 -17.80 -1.99
CA LEU A 225 3.65 -17.06 -3.24
C LEU A 225 2.80 -17.70 -4.34
N VAL A 226 1.94 -16.91 -4.97
CA VAL A 226 1.12 -17.29 -6.13
C VAL A 226 1.55 -16.45 -7.33
N GLN A 227 2.14 -17.10 -8.32
CA GLN A 227 2.49 -16.47 -9.59
C GLN A 227 1.23 -16.38 -10.48
N ILE A 228 0.92 -15.17 -10.96
CA ILE A 228 -0.19 -14.90 -11.88
C ILE A 228 0.35 -14.97 -13.31
N GLU A 229 -0.02 -16.03 -14.03
CA GLU A 229 0.31 -16.21 -15.45
C GLU A 229 -0.78 -15.61 -16.36
N ASP A 230 -2.06 -15.85 -16.03
CA ASP A 230 -3.21 -15.32 -16.77
C ASP A 230 -4.10 -14.44 -15.87
N ARG A 231 -4.11 -13.14 -16.18
CA ARG A 231 -4.91 -12.13 -15.46
C ARG A 231 -6.42 -12.37 -15.54
N ARG A 232 -6.92 -12.96 -16.64
CA ARG A 232 -8.36 -13.24 -16.82
C ARG A 232 -8.77 -14.46 -16.00
N ALA A 233 -7.95 -15.49 -15.96
CA ALA A 233 -8.19 -16.67 -15.12
C ALA A 233 -8.15 -16.27 -13.64
N PHE A 234 -7.08 -15.57 -13.23
CA PHE A 234 -6.92 -15.06 -11.87
C PHE A 234 -8.13 -14.26 -11.37
N LYS A 235 -8.69 -13.39 -12.21
CA LYS A 235 -9.89 -12.60 -11.87
C LYS A 235 -11.14 -13.44 -11.61
N LYS A 236 -11.26 -14.63 -12.19
CA LYS A 236 -12.42 -15.52 -12.03
C LYS A 236 -12.31 -16.42 -10.81
N GLU A 237 -11.11 -16.60 -10.28
CA GLU A 237 -10.84 -17.50 -9.15
C GLU A 237 -11.10 -16.85 -7.80
N LEU A 238 -11.06 -15.51 -7.73
CA LEU A 238 -11.24 -14.77 -6.51
C LEU A 238 -12.66 -14.23 -6.34
N ALA A 239 -13.11 -14.21 -5.08
CA ALA A 239 -14.28 -13.45 -4.69
C ALA A 239 -14.05 -11.95 -4.93
N THR A 240 -15.13 -11.18 -5.01
CA THR A 240 -15.07 -9.73 -5.17
C THR A 240 -15.81 -9.02 -4.04
N TRP A 241 -15.36 -7.81 -3.71
CA TRP A 241 -16.06 -6.88 -2.83
C TRP A 241 -17.02 -5.97 -3.58
#